data_AF-A0A524LLD4-F1
#
_entry.id   AF-A0A524LLD4-F1
#
_cell.length_a   1.000
_cell.length_b   1.000
_cell.length_c   1.000
_cell.angle_alpha   90.00
_cell.angle_beta   90.00
_cell.angle_gamma   90.00
#
_symmetry.space_group_name_H-M   'P 1'
#
loop_
_entity.id
_entity.type
_entity.pdbx_description
1 polymer ?
#
loop_
_entity_poly.entity_id
_entity_poly.type
_entity_poly.pdbx_seq_one_letter_code
_entity_poly.pdbx_strand_id
1 'polypeptide(L)'
;MKVVTWILRIASIATFCAMAFLVYWLLDSNDIWHWNAPYDFIVTVFRLLSLIFFFLTSTMISGLSSAFAGGVLPNDLVVGLYNTLVLKMWYMQPYGVSGPMANLEQVWTSFGANMFTVLGALWNNTFLFLYFLFAGIGIALFLQSLSKMDHKFVGGAFLSIQAIVILASYKLLSVPNLDPFPSDFLVFLGQWAQILAIISFAYLEVSYQMIYSHSVGKPIEDREETLKKQLLALRQATRKQDAIERGEKVSSSGISRSTSATAFSFLREAIERKVVGTQDALENLDAVSDVRRLQMYVDDLLQTDSKARDELTAKAAAPSSGYVIGSTITGSAIRFLSVIAIAFVLMSPSVLAIIIDLPIGIRRSMEYLQPEMMLLLFLPLVLLFPFAAMVITWFSKRAEVEKDESTKEEDESKKARKKDLARRRKEAAKARKVRERSRRKRARSEVEVDEWDKALEDTYRK
;
A
#
# COMPACT_ATOMS: atom_id res chain seq x y z
N MET A 1 -4.82 16.98 -8.17
CA MET A 1 -5.42 15.81 -7.51
C MET A 1 -5.23 15.82 -6.00
N LYS A 2 -4.16 16.44 -5.46
CA LYS A 2 -3.90 16.61 -4.01
C LYS A 2 -5.13 16.93 -3.14
N VAL A 3 -6.00 17.85 -3.56
CA VAL A 3 -7.24 18.20 -2.82
C VAL A 3 -8.21 17.03 -2.71
N VAL A 4 -8.43 16.30 -3.80
CA VAL A 4 -9.32 15.11 -3.84
C VAL A 4 -8.78 14.04 -2.92
N THR A 5 -7.47 13.76 -3.00
CA THR A 5 -6.81 12.77 -2.15
C THR A 5 -6.90 13.16 -0.67
N TRP A 6 -6.83 14.46 -0.35
CA TRP A 6 -6.94 14.96 1.02
C TRP A 6 -8.37 14.84 1.58
N ILE A 7 -9.38 15.14 0.75
CA ILE A 7 -10.80 14.93 1.10
C ILE A 7 -11.06 13.44 1.37
N LEU A 8 -10.56 12.56 0.49
CA LEU A 8 -10.70 11.10 0.66
C LEU A 8 -9.97 10.58 1.90
N ARG A 9 -8.83 11.17 2.29
CA ARG A 9 -8.16 10.86 3.56
C ARG A 9 -9.03 11.22 4.76
N ILE A 10 -9.62 12.42 4.77
CA ILE A 10 -10.51 12.85 5.86
C ILE A 10 -11.74 11.94 5.93
N ALA A 11 -12.36 11.63 4.78
CA ALA A 11 -13.49 10.72 4.74
C ALA A 11 -13.11 9.31 5.23
N SER A 12 -11.90 8.83 4.90
CA SER A 12 -11.38 7.55 5.39
C SER A 12 -11.13 7.57 6.91
N ILE A 13 -10.66 8.69 7.46
CA ILE A 13 -10.51 8.87 8.91
C ILE A 13 -11.88 8.89 9.59
N ALA A 14 -12.83 9.65 9.07
CA ALA A 14 -14.18 9.73 9.63
C ALA A 14 -14.88 8.36 9.64
N THR A 15 -14.81 7.62 8.52
CA THR A 15 -15.39 6.28 8.42
C THR A 15 -14.69 5.25 9.30
N PHE A 16 -13.35 5.31 9.42
CA PHE A 16 -12.62 4.46 10.36
C PHE A 16 -12.99 4.75 11.82
N CYS A 17 -13.03 6.03 12.20
CA CYS A 17 -13.44 6.43 13.56
C CYS A 17 -14.88 6.02 13.85
N ALA A 18 -15.81 6.15 12.89
CA ALA A 18 -17.18 5.68 13.03
C ALA A 18 -17.26 4.15 13.22
N MET A 19 -16.50 3.39 12.42
CA MET A 19 -16.41 1.94 12.56
C MET A 19 -15.85 1.54 13.93
N ALA A 20 -14.73 2.13 14.34
CA ALA A 20 -14.10 1.85 15.63
C ALA A 20 -15.00 2.25 16.81
N PHE A 21 -15.69 3.39 16.70
CA PHE A 21 -16.65 3.85 17.71
C PHE A 21 -17.83 2.90 17.85
N LEU A 22 -18.38 2.39 16.74
CA LEU A 22 -19.47 1.40 16.81
C LEU A 22 -19.02 0.09 17.44
N VAL A 23 -17.84 -0.42 17.09
CA VAL A 23 -17.30 -1.62 17.72
C VAL A 23 -17.04 -1.38 19.22
N TYR A 24 -16.51 -0.22 19.57
CA TYR A 24 -16.34 0.18 20.96
C TYR A 24 -17.67 0.17 21.70
N TRP A 25 -18.67 0.90 21.20
CA TRP A 25 -19.99 1.07 21.82
C TRP A 25 -20.73 -0.25 21.98
N LEU A 26 -20.68 -1.12 20.98
CA LEU A 26 -21.31 -2.44 21.00
C LEU A 26 -20.71 -3.33 22.10
N LEU A 27 -19.41 -3.20 22.36
CA LEU A 27 -18.69 -3.98 23.37
C LEU A 27 -18.64 -3.30 24.75
N ASP A 28 -18.86 -1.98 24.82
CA ASP A 28 -18.89 -1.21 26.06
C ASP A 28 -19.99 -1.69 27.01
N SER A 29 -21.13 -2.14 26.44
CA SER A 29 -22.24 -2.74 27.19
C SER A 29 -21.85 -3.95 28.06
N ASN A 30 -20.72 -4.59 27.74
CA ASN A 30 -20.23 -5.79 28.42
C ASN A 30 -19.02 -5.51 29.34
N ASP A 31 -18.67 -4.22 29.58
CA ASP A 31 -17.54 -3.80 30.42
C ASP A 31 -16.21 -4.46 30.03
N ILE A 32 -15.97 -4.63 28.72
CA ILE A 32 -14.81 -5.37 28.20
C ILE A 32 -13.55 -4.51 28.16
N TRP A 33 -13.72 -3.19 28.08
CA TRP A 33 -12.63 -2.23 27.83
C TRP A 33 -11.89 -1.82 29.11
N HIS A 34 -11.34 -2.81 29.81
CA HIS A 34 -10.51 -2.53 30.97
C HIS A 34 -9.06 -2.28 30.54
N TRP A 35 -8.55 -1.07 30.76
CA TRP A 35 -7.17 -0.67 30.39
C TRP A 35 -6.07 -1.48 31.09
N ASN A 36 -6.38 -2.14 32.21
CA ASN A 36 -5.51 -3.09 32.90
C ASN A 36 -5.46 -4.48 32.24
N ALA A 37 -6.33 -4.82 31.29
CA ALA A 37 -6.38 -6.15 30.70
C ALA A 37 -5.03 -6.65 30.12
N PRO A 38 -4.22 -5.82 29.41
CA PRO A 38 -2.90 -6.27 28.97
C PRO A 38 -1.94 -6.55 30.12
N TYR A 39 -1.98 -5.72 31.16
CA TYR A 39 -1.17 -5.93 32.36
C TYR A 39 -1.59 -7.20 33.09
N ASP A 40 -2.90 -7.40 33.30
CA ASP A 40 -3.45 -8.56 33.98
C ASP A 40 -3.14 -9.87 33.23
N PHE A 41 -3.20 -9.86 31.90
CA PHE A 41 -2.77 -11.00 31.08
C PHE A 41 -1.29 -11.32 31.30
N ILE A 42 -0.41 -10.32 31.18
CA ILE A 42 1.05 -10.51 31.37
C ILE A 42 1.34 -11.03 32.77
N VAL A 43 0.74 -10.43 33.81
CA VAL A 43 0.89 -10.86 35.20
C VAL A 43 0.38 -12.30 35.38
N THR A 44 -0.74 -12.67 34.76
CA THR A 44 -1.28 -14.03 34.83
C THR A 44 -0.34 -15.05 34.20
N VAL A 45 0.26 -14.72 33.05
CA VAL A 45 1.30 -15.56 32.40
C VAL A 45 2.52 -15.73 33.32
N PHE A 46 3.03 -14.64 33.91
CA PHE A 46 4.15 -14.72 34.84
C PHE A 46 3.81 -15.49 36.11
N ARG A 47 2.58 -15.38 36.63
CA ARG A 47 2.11 -16.17 37.77
C ARG A 47 1.99 -17.65 37.44
N LEU A 48 1.56 -18.02 36.23
CA LEU A 48 1.55 -19.40 35.75
C LEU A 48 2.97 -19.96 35.67
N LEU A 49 3.90 -19.22 35.05
CA LEU A 49 5.31 -19.61 34.97
C LEU A 49 5.94 -19.74 36.36
N SER A 50 5.62 -18.82 37.28
CA SER A 50 6.04 -18.86 38.68
C SER A 50 5.52 -20.11 39.40
N LEU A 51 4.23 -20.46 39.21
CA LEU A 51 3.63 -21.67 39.78
C LEU A 51 4.30 -22.95 39.26
N ILE A 52 4.52 -23.04 37.94
CA ILE A 52 5.20 -24.18 37.32
C ILE A 52 6.64 -24.29 37.82
N PHE A 53 7.38 -23.18 37.86
CA PHE A 53 8.75 -23.16 38.33
C PHE A 53 8.83 -23.55 39.81
N PHE A 54 7.96 -23.00 40.67
CA PHE A 54 7.89 -23.34 42.10
C PHE A 54 7.67 -24.84 42.29
N PHE A 55 6.72 -25.40 41.55
CA PHE A 55 6.39 -26.80 41.57
C PHE A 55 7.57 -27.68 41.12
N LEU A 56 8.23 -27.34 40.01
CA LEU A 56 9.43 -28.05 39.53
C LEU A 56 10.57 -27.97 40.55
N THR A 57 10.81 -26.80 41.15
CA THR A 57 11.88 -26.66 42.15
C THR A 57 11.58 -27.46 43.43
N SER A 58 10.33 -27.45 43.89
CA SER A 58 9.91 -28.20 45.08
C SER A 58 10.04 -29.72 44.84
N THR A 59 9.57 -30.21 43.70
CA THR A 59 9.71 -31.63 43.32
C THR A 59 11.16 -32.05 43.11
N MET A 60 11.99 -31.24 42.46
CA MET A 60 13.43 -31.52 42.29
C MET A 60 14.17 -31.58 43.61
N ILE A 61 13.88 -30.68 44.55
CA ILE A 61 14.55 -30.64 45.85
C ILE A 61 14.05 -31.77 46.76
N SER A 62 12.77 -32.12 46.72
CA SER A 62 12.27 -33.32 47.37
C SER A 62 12.89 -34.59 46.78
N GLY A 63 13.10 -34.66 45.46
CA GLY A 63 13.78 -35.78 44.81
C GLY A 63 15.26 -35.88 45.18
N LEU A 64 16.00 -34.76 45.15
CA LEU A 64 17.40 -34.70 45.55
C LEU A 64 17.58 -35.05 47.02
N SER A 65 16.77 -34.47 47.91
CA SER A 65 16.85 -34.77 49.34
C SER A 65 16.53 -36.24 49.64
N SER A 66 15.55 -36.84 48.94
CA SER A 66 15.28 -38.27 49.04
C SER A 66 16.46 -39.12 48.57
N ALA A 67 17.12 -38.76 47.46
CA ALA A 67 18.32 -39.45 46.98
C ALA A 67 19.47 -39.40 48.00
N PHE A 68 19.69 -38.26 48.65
CA PHE A 68 20.72 -38.12 49.70
C PHE A 68 20.34 -38.79 51.03
N ALA A 69 19.05 -38.93 51.33
CA ALA A 69 18.54 -39.57 52.53
C ALA A 69 18.33 -41.09 52.38
N GLY A 70 18.87 -41.71 51.33
CA GLY A 70 18.77 -43.16 51.10
C GLY A 70 17.38 -43.61 50.63
N GLY A 71 16.65 -42.77 49.89
CA GLY A 71 15.33 -43.05 49.34
C GLY A 71 14.17 -42.69 50.27
N VAL A 72 14.43 -42.19 51.48
CA VAL A 72 13.40 -41.73 52.41
C VAL A 72 12.95 -40.33 52.01
N LEU A 73 11.63 -40.08 51.95
CA LEU A 73 11.10 -38.76 51.68
C LEU A 73 11.54 -37.75 52.78
N PRO A 74 11.89 -36.50 52.41
CA PRO A 74 12.29 -35.49 53.37
C PRO A 74 11.19 -35.22 54.40
N ASN A 75 11.59 -35.00 55.65
CA ASN A 75 10.68 -34.62 56.74
C ASN A 75 9.96 -33.30 56.41
N ASP A 76 8.68 -33.20 56.79
CA ASP A 76 7.80 -32.04 56.56
C ASP A 76 8.42 -30.70 57.04
N LEU A 77 9.27 -30.75 58.07
CA LEU A 77 9.98 -29.55 58.54
C LEU A 77 10.97 -28.99 57.51
N VAL A 78 11.65 -29.86 56.76
CA VAL A 78 12.62 -29.47 55.72
C VAL A 78 11.88 -28.93 54.50
N VAL A 79 10.81 -29.60 54.09
CA VAL A 79 9.94 -29.18 52.97
C VAL A 79 9.25 -27.85 53.28
N GLY A 80 8.71 -27.71 54.49
CA GLY A 80 8.07 -26.49 54.98
C GLY A 80 9.02 -25.29 55.06
N LEU A 81 10.24 -25.46 55.59
CA LEU A 81 11.24 -24.39 55.65
C LEU A 81 11.66 -23.94 54.24
N TYR A 82 11.92 -24.89 53.34
CA TYR A 82 12.28 -24.59 51.95
C TYR A 82 11.16 -23.81 51.25
N ASN A 83 9.93 -24.32 51.28
CA ASN A 83 8.79 -23.69 50.63
C ASN A 83 8.54 -22.28 51.20
N THR A 84 8.63 -22.10 52.52
CA THR A 84 8.39 -20.80 53.16
C THR A 84 9.47 -19.77 52.81
N LEU A 85 10.75 -20.16 52.80
CA LEU A 85 11.84 -19.27 52.41
C LEU A 85 11.74 -18.86 50.94
N VAL A 86 11.44 -19.83 50.07
CA VAL A 86 11.30 -19.60 48.64
C VAL A 86 10.10 -18.71 48.33
N LEU A 87 8.93 -18.97 48.93
CA LEU A 87 7.74 -18.13 48.75
C LEU A 87 7.93 -16.71 49.30
N LYS A 88 8.70 -16.53 50.38
CA LYS A 88 8.98 -15.20 50.95
C LYS A 88 9.98 -14.39 50.11
N MET A 89 10.90 -15.05 49.40
CA MET A 89 11.85 -14.39 48.51
C MET A 89 11.34 -14.22 47.07
N TRP A 90 10.18 -14.79 46.74
CA TRP A 90 9.61 -14.71 45.39
C TRP A 90 8.80 -13.42 45.19
N TYR A 91 9.30 -12.54 44.32
CA TYR A 91 8.69 -11.22 44.06
C TYR A 91 7.29 -11.30 43.43
N MET A 92 7.02 -12.35 42.63
CA MET A 92 5.67 -12.69 42.16
C MET A 92 5.22 -14.00 42.78
N GLN A 93 4.48 -13.89 43.88
CA GLN A 93 3.90 -15.06 44.55
C GLN A 93 3.07 -15.90 43.57
N PRO A 94 3.25 -17.23 43.55
CA PRO A 94 2.40 -18.11 42.78
C PRO A 94 0.94 -17.97 43.24
N TYR A 95 0.01 -18.03 42.29
CA TYR A 95 -1.41 -17.78 42.52
C TYR A 95 -1.97 -18.73 43.61
N GLY A 96 -2.72 -18.18 44.57
CA GLY A 96 -3.46 -18.98 45.56
C GLY A 96 -2.62 -19.77 46.56
N VAL A 97 -1.33 -19.47 46.70
CA VAL A 97 -0.47 -20.03 47.75
C VAL A 97 -0.39 -19.04 48.90
N SER A 98 -1.28 -19.18 49.88
CA SER A 98 -1.20 -18.43 51.13
C SER A 98 -0.84 -19.36 52.28
N GLY A 99 0.43 -19.36 52.68
CA GLY A 99 0.89 -20.00 53.90
C GLY A 99 2.05 -21.00 53.72
N PRO A 100 2.65 -21.45 54.83
CA PRO A 100 3.70 -22.45 54.80
C PRO A 100 3.12 -23.81 54.41
N MET A 101 3.54 -24.35 53.25
CA MET A 101 3.18 -25.71 52.84
C MET A 101 4.15 -26.70 53.46
N ALA A 102 3.69 -27.44 54.47
CA ALA A 102 4.53 -28.30 55.30
C ALA A 102 4.88 -29.62 54.62
N ASN A 103 3.99 -30.19 53.80
CA ASN A 103 4.22 -31.48 53.17
C ASN A 103 4.11 -31.40 51.63
N LEU A 104 4.72 -32.37 50.95
CA LEU A 104 4.73 -32.45 49.49
C LEU A 104 3.31 -32.64 48.92
N GLU A 105 2.45 -33.39 49.63
CA GLU A 105 1.06 -33.63 49.22
C GLU A 105 0.21 -32.34 49.20
N GLN A 106 0.40 -31.42 50.16
CA GLN A 106 -0.23 -30.10 50.13
C GLN A 106 0.26 -29.28 48.94
N VAL A 107 1.55 -29.38 48.59
CA VAL A 107 2.11 -28.71 47.40
C VAL A 107 1.43 -29.22 46.12
N TRP A 108 1.27 -30.53 45.97
CA TRP A 108 0.58 -31.12 44.83
C TRP A 108 -0.91 -30.76 44.77
N THR A 109 -1.60 -30.80 45.90
CA THR A 109 -3.04 -30.47 45.98
C THR A 109 -3.27 -28.99 45.68
N SER A 110 -2.44 -28.11 46.25
CA SER A 110 -2.46 -26.67 45.97
C SER A 110 -2.11 -26.37 44.52
N PHE A 111 -1.11 -27.05 43.96
CA PHE A 111 -0.75 -26.92 42.55
C PHE A 111 -1.92 -27.28 41.63
N GLY A 112 -2.58 -28.42 41.86
CA GLY A 112 -3.75 -28.83 41.08
C GLY A 112 -4.88 -27.80 41.13
N ALA A 113 -5.30 -27.38 42.33
CA ALA A 113 -6.37 -26.40 42.52
C ALA A 113 -6.04 -25.03 41.90
N ASN A 114 -4.81 -24.55 42.10
CA ASN A 114 -4.38 -23.25 41.60
C ASN A 114 -4.12 -23.26 40.09
N MET A 115 -3.65 -24.37 39.52
CA MET A 115 -3.41 -24.49 38.09
C MET A 115 -4.71 -24.36 37.29
N PHE A 116 -5.80 -25.02 37.69
CA PHE A 116 -7.10 -24.85 37.03
C PHE A 116 -7.61 -23.41 37.14
N THR A 117 -7.46 -22.78 38.31
CA THR A 117 -7.86 -21.39 38.54
C THR A 117 -7.07 -20.42 37.66
N VAL A 118 -5.74 -20.59 37.60
CA VAL A 118 -4.86 -19.77 36.76
C VAL A 118 -5.13 -20.00 35.28
N LEU A 119 -5.37 -21.24 34.85
CA LEU A 119 -5.72 -21.54 33.46
C LEU A 119 -7.07 -20.91 33.08
N GLY A 120 -8.07 -20.95 33.96
CA GLY A 120 -9.36 -20.27 33.74
C GLY A 120 -9.20 -18.74 33.69
N ALA A 121 -8.40 -18.17 34.58
CA ALA A 121 -8.08 -16.74 34.55
C ALA A 121 -7.30 -16.35 33.28
N LEU A 122 -6.33 -17.18 32.87
CA LEU A 122 -5.56 -16.99 31.65
C LEU A 122 -6.47 -17.02 30.43
N TRP A 123 -7.36 -18.00 30.34
CA TRP A 123 -8.36 -18.10 29.27
C TRP A 123 -9.19 -16.83 29.16
N ASN A 124 -9.76 -16.36 30.26
CA ASN A 124 -10.57 -15.13 30.27
C ASN A 124 -9.76 -13.88 29.90
N ASN A 125 -8.54 -13.76 30.43
CA ASN A 125 -7.65 -12.63 30.17
C ASN A 125 -7.06 -12.64 28.76
N THR A 126 -6.92 -13.82 28.13
CA THR A 126 -6.45 -13.93 26.73
C THR A 126 -7.41 -13.22 25.78
N PHE A 127 -8.72 -13.40 25.92
CA PHE A 127 -9.68 -12.71 25.03
C PHE A 127 -9.64 -11.19 25.21
N LEU A 128 -9.58 -10.72 26.46
CA LEU A 128 -9.45 -9.29 26.74
C LEU A 128 -8.16 -8.71 26.15
N PHE A 129 -7.04 -9.42 26.31
CA PHE A 129 -5.77 -9.04 25.70
C PHE A 129 -5.84 -9.02 24.17
N LEU A 130 -6.48 -10.01 23.54
CA LEU A 130 -6.63 -10.08 22.10
C LEU A 130 -7.46 -8.91 21.54
N TYR A 131 -8.50 -8.46 22.25
CA TYR A 131 -9.25 -7.27 21.85
C TYR A 131 -8.36 -6.02 21.77
N PHE A 132 -7.55 -5.78 22.81
CA PHE A 132 -6.60 -4.67 22.83
C PHE A 132 -5.49 -4.82 21.79
N LEU A 133 -4.99 -6.03 21.59
CA LEU A 133 -3.99 -6.32 20.56
C LEU A 133 -4.52 -5.99 19.17
N PHE A 134 -5.73 -6.46 18.84
CA PHE A 134 -6.35 -6.18 17.55
C PHE A 134 -6.74 -4.71 17.37
N ALA A 135 -7.21 -4.04 18.41
CA ALA A 135 -7.44 -2.60 18.37
C ALA A 135 -6.14 -1.82 18.09
N GLY A 136 -5.05 -2.17 18.79
CA GLY A 136 -3.73 -1.56 18.60
C GLY A 136 -3.17 -1.81 17.20
N ILE A 137 -3.22 -3.06 16.73
CA ILE A 137 -2.80 -3.43 15.36
C ILE A 137 -3.65 -2.68 14.33
N GLY A 138 -4.97 -2.59 14.53
CA GLY A 138 -5.87 -1.90 13.62
C GLY A 138 -5.60 -0.42 13.49
N ILE A 139 -5.37 0.27 14.60
CA ILE A 139 -4.98 1.68 14.61
C ILE A 139 -3.60 1.85 13.94
N ALA A 140 -2.62 1.01 14.25
CA ALA A 140 -1.29 1.09 13.66
C ALA A 140 -1.32 0.89 12.13
N LEU A 141 -2.04 -0.13 11.65
CA LEU A 141 -2.21 -0.41 10.22
C LEU A 141 -3.01 0.70 9.54
N PHE A 142 -4.03 1.26 10.20
CA PHE A 142 -4.78 2.40 9.69
C PHE A 142 -3.89 3.64 9.51
N LEU A 143 -3.10 4.01 10.53
CA LEU A 143 -2.14 5.11 10.43
C LEU A 143 -1.12 4.88 9.31
N GLN A 144 -0.62 3.64 9.18
CA GLN A 144 0.27 3.27 8.09
C GLN A 144 -0.42 3.36 6.72
N SER A 145 -1.72 3.06 6.63
CA SER A 145 -2.51 3.19 5.41
C SER A 145 -2.66 4.64 4.94
N LEU A 146 -2.75 5.60 5.86
CA LEU A 146 -2.81 7.03 5.52
C LEU A 146 -1.50 7.55 4.90
N SER A 147 -0.38 6.96 5.31
CA SER A 147 0.96 7.33 4.82
C SER A 147 1.33 6.61 3.52
N LYS A 148 1.23 5.28 3.49
CA LYS A 148 1.68 4.45 2.36
C LYS A 148 0.61 4.23 1.29
N MET A 149 -0.67 4.32 1.64
CA MET A 149 -1.80 4.18 0.70
C MET A 149 -1.79 2.86 -0.08
N ASP A 150 -1.50 1.75 0.63
CA ASP A 150 -1.54 0.40 0.06
C ASP A 150 -2.76 -0.39 0.57
N HIS A 151 -3.29 -1.26 -0.29
CA HIS A 151 -4.43 -2.13 -0.01
C HIS A 151 -4.19 -3.08 1.18
N LYS A 152 -2.93 -3.49 1.41
CA LYS A 152 -2.55 -4.40 2.50
C LYS A 152 -2.81 -3.79 3.87
N PHE A 153 -2.57 -2.48 4.03
CA PHE A 153 -2.75 -1.80 5.31
C PHE A 153 -4.23 -1.51 5.59
N VAL A 154 -4.99 -1.09 4.57
CA VAL A 154 -6.44 -0.88 4.69
C VAL A 154 -7.15 -2.21 5.01
N GLY A 155 -6.87 -3.27 4.26
CA GLY A 155 -7.44 -4.58 4.50
C GLY A 155 -7.04 -5.15 5.87
N GLY A 156 -5.78 -4.96 6.28
CA GLY A 156 -5.32 -5.38 7.60
C GLY A 156 -6.00 -4.62 8.75
N ALA A 157 -6.16 -3.29 8.61
CA ALA A 157 -6.90 -2.49 9.58
C ALA A 157 -8.36 -2.92 9.69
N PHE A 158 -9.04 -3.13 8.56
CA PHE A 158 -10.39 -3.68 8.53
C PHE A 158 -10.48 -5.02 9.25
N LEU A 159 -9.66 -6.00 8.85
CA LEU A 159 -9.69 -7.35 9.41
C LEU A 159 -9.40 -7.35 10.92
N SER A 160 -8.47 -6.52 11.38
CA SER A 160 -8.17 -6.42 12.81
C SER A 160 -9.36 -5.89 13.63
N ILE A 161 -10.06 -4.86 13.17
CA ILE A 161 -11.24 -4.34 13.88
C ILE A 161 -12.40 -5.35 13.84
N GLN A 162 -12.62 -6.02 12.70
CA GLN A 162 -13.64 -7.06 12.60
C GLN A 162 -13.30 -8.31 13.43
N ALA A 163 -12.01 -8.63 13.61
CA ALA A 163 -11.58 -9.73 14.46
C ALA A 163 -12.00 -9.54 15.93
N ILE A 164 -12.14 -8.29 16.39
CA ILE A 164 -12.68 -7.98 17.72
C ILE A 164 -14.13 -8.47 17.82
N VAL A 165 -14.95 -8.19 16.81
CA VAL A 165 -16.37 -8.61 16.74
C VAL A 165 -16.48 -10.13 16.66
N ILE A 166 -15.62 -10.78 15.87
CA ILE A 166 -15.55 -12.25 15.74
C ILE A 166 -15.17 -12.91 17.08
N LEU A 167 -14.18 -12.35 17.78
CA LEU A 167 -13.82 -12.86 19.11
C LEU A 167 -14.94 -12.63 20.14
N ALA A 168 -15.64 -11.50 20.04
CA ALA A 168 -16.77 -11.21 20.91
C ALA A 168 -17.94 -12.18 20.70
N SER A 169 -18.25 -12.52 19.46
CA SER A 169 -19.28 -13.54 19.16
C SER A 169 -18.87 -14.92 19.67
N TYR A 170 -17.59 -15.29 19.56
CA TYR A 170 -17.08 -16.55 20.10
C TYR A 170 -17.22 -16.65 21.62
N LYS A 171 -17.05 -15.54 22.35
CA LYS A 171 -17.25 -15.47 23.81
C LYS A 171 -18.74 -15.40 24.20
N LEU A 172 -19.67 -15.49 23.24
CA LEU A 172 -21.11 -15.33 23.46
C LEU A 172 -21.47 -14.01 24.17
N LEU A 173 -20.63 -12.98 23.98
CA LEU A 173 -20.99 -11.63 24.41
C LEU A 173 -22.13 -11.14 23.51
N SER A 174 -22.90 -10.16 23.99
CA SER A 174 -24.06 -9.61 23.29
C SER A 174 -23.68 -8.94 21.96
N VAL A 175 -23.39 -9.75 20.95
CA VAL A 175 -23.33 -9.33 19.56
C VAL A 175 -24.77 -9.15 19.09
N PRO A 176 -25.08 -8.11 18.29
CA PRO A 176 -26.40 -7.90 17.74
C PRO A 176 -26.98 -9.19 17.17
N ASN A 177 -28.01 -9.71 17.84
CA ASN A 177 -28.69 -10.91 17.40
C ASN A 177 -29.52 -10.57 16.16
N LEU A 178 -29.37 -11.37 15.11
CA LEU A 178 -30.09 -11.23 13.85
C LEU A 178 -31.36 -12.10 13.81
N ASP A 179 -31.77 -12.68 14.93
CA ASP A 179 -32.89 -13.62 15.00
C ASP A 179 -34.14 -13.00 15.68
N PRO A 180 -35.28 -12.85 14.98
CA PRO A 180 -35.50 -13.10 13.55
C PRO A 180 -35.02 -11.93 12.67
N PHE A 181 -34.58 -12.26 11.45
CA PHE A 181 -34.16 -11.26 10.47
C PHE A 181 -35.36 -10.42 10.00
N PRO A 182 -35.26 -9.09 9.95
CA PRO A 182 -36.40 -8.23 9.66
C PRO A 182 -36.85 -8.37 8.21
N SER A 183 -38.16 -8.52 8.00
CA SER A 183 -38.77 -8.54 6.67
C SER A 183 -38.88 -7.15 6.04
N ASP A 184 -38.89 -6.10 6.86
CA ASP A 184 -39.07 -4.72 6.42
C ASP A 184 -37.72 -4.05 6.15
N PHE A 185 -37.56 -3.48 4.95
CA PHE A 185 -36.32 -2.85 4.51
C PHE A 185 -35.83 -1.70 5.41
N LEU A 186 -36.76 -0.86 5.88
CA LEU A 186 -36.39 0.26 6.76
C LEU A 186 -35.97 -0.21 8.16
N VAL A 187 -36.61 -1.27 8.66
CA VAL A 187 -36.23 -1.89 9.94
C VAL A 187 -34.87 -2.57 9.82
N PHE A 188 -34.62 -3.26 8.70
CA PHE A 188 -33.33 -3.84 8.36
C PHE A 188 -32.19 -2.79 8.40
N LEU A 189 -32.39 -1.64 7.75
CA LEU A 189 -31.38 -0.57 7.76
C LEU A 189 -31.12 0.02 9.15
N GLY A 190 -32.10 -0.02 10.05
CA GLY A 190 -31.99 0.48 11.41
C GLY A 190 -31.35 -0.49 12.40
N GLN A 191 -31.09 -1.75 12.02
CA GLN A 191 -30.49 -2.72 12.94
C GLN A 191 -29.00 -2.43 13.18
N TRP A 192 -28.55 -2.56 14.44
CA TRP A 192 -27.16 -2.31 14.82
C TRP A 192 -26.15 -3.17 14.06
N ALA A 193 -26.47 -4.45 13.82
CA ALA A 193 -25.65 -5.33 12.97
C ALA A 193 -25.46 -4.76 11.57
N GLN A 194 -26.55 -4.25 10.98
CA GLN A 194 -26.55 -3.72 9.64
C GLN A 194 -25.87 -2.36 9.57
N ILE A 195 -26.08 -1.48 10.55
CA ILE A 195 -25.37 -0.21 10.67
C ILE A 195 -23.86 -0.44 10.75
N LEU A 196 -23.42 -1.41 11.55
CA LEU A 196 -22.01 -1.81 11.63
C LEU A 196 -21.50 -2.30 10.28
N ALA A 197 -22.22 -3.18 9.60
CA ALA A 197 -21.85 -3.70 8.28
C ALA A 197 -21.76 -2.58 7.22
N ILE A 198 -22.73 -1.67 7.20
CA ILE A 198 -22.80 -0.52 6.29
C ILE A 198 -21.61 0.43 6.51
N ILE A 199 -21.28 0.76 7.76
CA ILE A 199 -20.15 1.64 8.08
C ILE A 199 -18.81 0.95 7.79
N SER A 200 -18.73 -0.35 8.07
CA SER A 200 -17.55 -1.16 7.75
C SER A 200 -17.31 -1.22 6.23
N PHE A 201 -18.38 -1.36 5.44
CA PHE A 201 -18.32 -1.28 3.99
C PHE A 201 -17.97 0.14 3.51
N ALA A 202 -18.56 1.19 4.11
CA ALA A 202 -18.24 2.57 3.80
C ALA A 202 -16.75 2.88 3.99
N TYR A 203 -16.15 2.38 5.08
CA TYR A 203 -14.72 2.49 5.32
C TYR A 203 -13.91 1.86 4.19
N LEU A 204 -14.18 0.60 3.82
CA LEU A 204 -13.46 -0.07 2.73
C LEU A 204 -13.63 0.66 1.40
N GLU A 205 -14.85 1.04 1.04
CA GLU A 205 -15.15 1.74 -0.20
C GLU A 205 -14.39 3.07 -0.30
N VAL A 206 -14.44 3.90 0.75
CA VAL A 206 -13.74 5.20 0.79
C VAL A 206 -12.23 5.01 0.79
N SER A 207 -11.71 4.04 1.54
CA SER A 207 -10.27 3.75 1.57
C SER A 207 -9.74 3.20 0.24
N TYR A 208 -10.50 2.35 -0.45
CA TYR A 208 -10.11 1.87 -1.79
C TYR A 208 -10.18 2.97 -2.84
N GLN A 209 -11.18 3.86 -2.78
CA GLN A 209 -11.26 5.05 -3.61
C GLN A 209 -10.05 5.97 -3.37
N MET A 210 -9.62 6.14 -2.11
CA MET A 210 -8.41 6.88 -1.76
C MET A 210 -7.17 6.26 -2.42
N ILE A 211 -6.99 4.95 -2.34
CA ILE A 211 -5.86 4.23 -2.95
C ILE A 211 -5.89 4.40 -4.48
N TYR A 212 -7.05 4.19 -5.11
CA TYR A 212 -7.23 4.33 -6.55
C TYR A 212 -6.91 5.76 -7.03
N SER A 213 -7.45 6.77 -6.34
CA SER A 213 -7.17 8.17 -6.66
C SER A 213 -5.70 8.51 -6.52
N HIS A 214 -4.98 7.91 -5.56
CA HIS A 214 -3.55 8.11 -5.41
C HIS A 214 -2.75 7.39 -6.50
N SER A 215 -3.08 6.14 -6.82
CA SER A 215 -2.36 5.35 -7.84
C SER A 215 -2.53 5.91 -9.24
N VAL A 216 -3.70 6.45 -9.58
CA VAL A 216 -3.97 7.07 -10.88
C VAL A 216 -3.52 8.54 -10.91
N GLY A 217 -3.70 9.27 -9.80
CA GLY A 217 -3.38 10.69 -9.72
C GLY A 217 -1.88 10.99 -9.68
N LYS A 218 -1.09 10.20 -8.94
CA LYS A 218 0.34 10.49 -8.72
C LYS A 218 1.18 10.50 -10.00
N PRO A 219 1.07 9.51 -10.92
CA PRO A 219 1.84 9.54 -12.16
C PRO A 219 1.53 10.75 -13.05
N ILE A 220 0.27 11.22 -13.04
CA ILE A 220 -0.16 12.39 -13.82
C ILE A 220 0.43 13.67 -13.19
N GLU A 221 0.37 13.80 -11.86
CA GLU A 221 0.98 14.92 -11.15
C GLU A 221 2.51 14.97 -11.34
N ASP A 222 3.19 13.82 -11.25
CA ASP A 222 4.65 13.74 -11.45
C ASP A 222 5.04 14.14 -12.88
N ARG A 223 4.25 13.75 -13.89
CA ARG A 223 4.43 14.17 -15.29
C ARG A 223 4.21 15.66 -15.48
N GLU A 224 3.17 16.22 -14.88
CA GLU A 224 2.89 17.65 -14.92
C GLU A 224 4.02 18.45 -14.24
N GLU A 225 4.49 18.02 -13.07
CA GLU A 225 5.59 18.67 -12.35
C GLU A 225 6.92 18.59 -13.10
N THR A 226 7.22 17.44 -13.74
CA THR A 226 8.44 17.28 -14.55
C THR A 226 8.40 18.14 -15.81
N LEU A 227 7.28 18.18 -16.54
CA LEU A 227 7.10 19.04 -17.72
C LEU A 227 7.18 20.53 -17.35
N LYS A 228 6.58 20.95 -16.23
CA LYS A 228 6.73 22.32 -15.72
C LYS A 228 8.17 22.68 -15.40
N LYS A 229 8.91 21.77 -14.75
CA LYS A 229 10.35 21.97 -14.47
C LYS A 229 11.17 22.08 -15.75
N GLN A 230 10.87 21.25 -16.75
CA GLN A 230 11.54 21.30 -18.07
C GLN A 230 11.25 22.61 -18.82
N LEU A 231 9.99 23.06 -18.86
CA LEU A 231 9.63 24.35 -19.47
C LEU A 231 10.28 25.54 -18.76
N LEU A 232 10.35 25.51 -17.43
CA LEU A 232 11.06 26.53 -16.65
C LEU A 232 12.56 26.51 -16.91
N ALA A 233 13.17 25.32 -16.98
CA ALA A 233 14.59 25.18 -17.30
C ALA A 233 14.89 25.69 -18.72
N LEU A 234 14.01 25.44 -19.69
CA LEU A 234 14.13 25.92 -21.06
C LEU A 234 14.11 27.46 -21.11
N ARG A 235 13.16 28.10 -20.42
CA ARG A 235 13.11 29.57 -20.30
C ARG A 235 14.30 30.18 -19.56
N GLN A 236 14.84 29.48 -18.56
CA GLN A 236 16.03 29.94 -17.84
C GLN A 236 17.30 29.80 -18.69
N ALA A 237 17.41 28.72 -19.47
CA ALA A 237 18.54 28.48 -20.37
C ALA A 237 18.63 29.56 -21.44
N THR A 238 17.51 29.93 -22.04
CA THR A 238 17.47 30.97 -23.07
C THR A 238 17.66 32.38 -22.53
N ARG A 239 17.13 32.72 -21.33
CA ARG A 239 17.46 34.00 -20.67
C ARG A 239 18.95 34.15 -20.38
N LYS A 240 19.62 33.07 -19.96
CA LYS A 240 21.08 33.08 -19.77
C LYS A 240 21.81 33.25 -21.09
N GLN A 241 21.31 32.67 -22.18
CA GLN A 241 21.89 32.82 -23.52
C GLN A 241 21.73 34.25 -24.06
N ASP A 242 20.54 34.85 -23.94
CA ASP A 242 20.31 36.25 -24.33
C ASP A 242 21.23 37.22 -23.56
N ALA A 243 21.47 36.95 -22.28
CA ALA A 243 22.38 37.76 -21.47
C ALA A 243 23.86 37.57 -21.89
N ILE A 244 24.25 36.34 -22.28
CA ILE A 244 25.59 36.04 -22.80
C ILE A 244 25.80 36.66 -24.20
N GLU A 245 24.81 36.58 -25.10
CA GLU A 245 24.86 37.18 -26.45
C GLU A 245 24.90 38.71 -26.40
N ARG A 246 24.26 39.34 -25.40
CA ARG A 246 24.34 40.79 -25.16
C ARG A 246 25.63 41.24 -24.47
N GLY A 247 26.55 40.32 -24.16
CA GLY A 247 27.82 40.64 -23.50
C GLY A 247 27.68 41.05 -22.03
N GLU A 248 26.52 40.84 -21.42
CA GLU A 248 26.31 41.08 -19.99
C GLU A 248 26.96 39.94 -19.19
N LYS A 249 27.90 40.28 -18.29
CA LYS A 249 28.47 39.31 -17.36
C LYS A 249 27.39 38.86 -16.37
N VAL A 250 26.74 37.75 -16.68
CA VAL A 250 25.80 37.09 -15.77
C VAL A 250 26.58 36.64 -14.53
N SER A 251 26.44 37.37 -13.43
CA SER A 251 27.02 37.00 -12.16
C SER A 251 26.39 35.69 -11.68
N SER A 252 27.23 34.68 -11.49
CA SER A 252 26.83 33.33 -11.06
C SER A 252 26.44 33.26 -9.57
N SER A 253 26.34 34.38 -8.85
CA SER A 253 26.29 34.38 -7.38
C SER A 253 24.89 34.19 -6.77
N GLY A 254 23.81 34.18 -7.55
CA GLY A 254 22.45 34.23 -6.99
C GLY A 254 21.69 32.90 -6.84
N ILE A 255 22.17 31.78 -7.39
CA ILE A 255 21.31 30.59 -7.58
C ILE A 255 22.04 29.33 -7.10
N SER A 256 22.21 29.21 -5.78
CA SER A 256 22.38 27.91 -5.14
C SER A 256 21.24 27.75 -4.13
N ARG A 257 20.37 26.75 -4.36
CA ARG A 257 19.79 25.87 -3.32
C ARG A 257 18.58 25.02 -3.74
N SER A 258 17.96 25.15 -4.92
CA SER A 258 16.68 24.45 -5.17
C SER A 258 16.55 23.50 -6.37
N THR A 259 17.58 23.30 -7.20
CA THR A 259 17.44 22.40 -8.37
C THR A 259 18.49 21.30 -8.37
N SER A 260 18.01 20.06 -8.36
CA SER A 260 18.72 18.80 -8.17
C SER A 260 19.92 18.58 -9.10
N ALA A 261 20.98 18.02 -8.51
CA ALA A 261 22.34 17.89 -9.02
C ALA A 261 22.52 17.11 -10.36
N THR A 262 21.52 16.39 -10.86
CA THR A 262 21.65 15.58 -12.08
C THR A 262 21.56 16.36 -13.39
N ALA A 263 20.83 17.49 -13.44
CA ALA A 263 20.83 18.36 -14.61
C ALA A 263 22.04 19.30 -14.64
N PHE A 264 22.62 19.59 -13.47
CA PHE A 264 23.79 20.45 -13.31
C PHE A 264 25.11 19.75 -13.60
N SER A 265 25.22 18.41 -13.47
CA SER A 265 26.42 17.68 -13.88
C SER A 265 26.61 17.68 -15.40
N PHE A 266 25.53 17.50 -16.17
CA PHE A 266 25.56 17.60 -17.63
C PHE A 266 25.88 19.03 -18.11
N LEU A 267 25.34 20.05 -17.46
CA LEU A 267 25.62 21.46 -17.80
C LEU A 267 27.01 21.90 -17.37
N ARG A 268 27.51 21.42 -16.23
CA ARG A 268 28.88 21.71 -15.79
C ARG A 268 29.91 21.02 -16.69
N GLU A 269 29.66 19.78 -17.11
CA GLU A 269 30.47 19.06 -18.08
C GLU A 269 30.47 19.74 -19.46
N ALA A 270 29.33 20.30 -19.90
CA ALA A 270 29.23 21.08 -21.13
C ALA A 270 29.96 22.44 -21.04
N ILE A 271 29.99 23.07 -19.87
CA ILE A 271 30.68 24.36 -19.65
C ILE A 271 32.18 24.15 -19.49
N GLU A 272 32.63 23.11 -18.77
CA GLU A 272 34.05 22.76 -18.67
C GLU A 272 34.62 22.28 -20.02
N ARG A 273 33.79 21.67 -20.90
CA ARG A 273 34.18 21.35 -22.29
C ARG A 273 34.17 22.55 -23.25
N LYS A 274 33.56 23.68 -22.90
CA LYS A 274 33.58 24.91 -23.71
C LYS A 274 34.97 25.55 -23.81
N VAL A 275 35.93 25.11 -23.01
CA VAL A 275 37.31 25.60 -22.98
C VAL A 275 38.24 24.82 -23.92
N VAL A 276 37.80 23.71 -24.53
CA VAL A 276 38.69 22.87 -25.37
C VAL A 276 37.99 22.40 -26.65
N GLY A 277 38.39 22.95 -27.80
CA GLY A 277 38.24 22.29 -29.11
C GLY A 277 37.06 22.74 -29.99
N THR A 278 37.39 23.15 -31.21
CA THR A 278 36.54 23.86 -32.20
C THR A 278 35.48 23.00 -32.93
N GLN A 279 35.31 21.71 -32.63
CA GLN A 279 34.28 20.85 -33.24
C GLN A 279 33.05 20.64 -32.34
N ASP A 280 33.22 20.46 -31.03
CA ASP A 280 32.11 20.32 -30.08
C ASP A 280 31.39 21.66 -29.83
N ALA A 281 32.02 22.79 -30.14
CA ALA A 281 31.41 24.11 -30.09
C ALA A 281 30.32 24.31 -31.17
N LEU A 282 30.46 23.66 -32.33
CA LEU A 282 29.48 23.70 -33.41
C LEU A 282 28.27 22.79 -33.12
N GLU A 283 28.50 21.61 -32.56
CA GLU A 283 27.42 20.70 -32.13
C GLU A 283 26.63 21.30 -30.94
N ASN A 284 27.32 22.04 -30.06
CA ASN A 284 26.67 22.83 -29.01
C ASN A 284 25.96 24.08 -29.56
N LEU A 285 26.45 24.72 -30.63
CA LEU A 285 25.74 25.82 -31.30
C LEU A 285 24.45 25.34 -31.96
N ASP A 286 24.45 24.16 -32.59
CA ASP A 286 23.25 23.54 -33.15
C ASP A 286 22.24 23.22 -32.04
N ALA A 287 22.68 22.57 -30.95
CA ALA A 287 21.83 22.31 -29.79
C ALA A 287 21.29 23.60 -29.14
N VAL A 288 22.09 24.67 -29.14
CA VAL A 288 21.68 26.01 -28.66
C VAL A 288 20.65 26.64 -29.58
N SER A 289 20.84 26.54 -30.90
CA SER A 289 19.88 27.04 -31.89
C SER A 289 18.55 26.28 -31.83
N ASP A 290 18.59 24.98 -31.55
CA ASP A 290 17.42 24.13 -31.39
C ASP A 290 16.64 24.47 -30.11
N VAL A 291 17.34 24.76 -28.99
CA VAL A 291 16.71 25.24 -27.74
C VAL A 291 16.02 26.58 -27.95
N ARG A 292 16.65 27.51 -28.69
CA ARG A 292 16.05 28.81 -29.02
C ARG A 292 14.84 28.67 -29.93
N ARG A 293 14.91 27.82 -30.97
CA ARG A 293 13.78 27.48 -31.84
C ARG A 293 12.64 26.86 -31.06
N LEU A 294 12.93 25.91 -30.17
CA LEU A 294 11.95 25.31 -29.27
C LEU A 294 11.29 26.35 -28.38
N GLN A 295 12.04 27.30 -27.83
CA GLN A 295 11.44 28.35 -27.01
C GLN A 295 10.55 29.27 -27.84
N MET A 296 11.02 29.74 -29.00
CA MET A 296 10.21 30.59 -29.87
C MET A 296 8.93 29.88 -30.29
N TYR A 297 9.02 28.59 -30.65
CA TYR A 297 7.85 27.77 -30.95
C TYR A 297 6.91 27.64 -29.76
N VAL A 298 7.43 27.37 -28.55
CA VAL A 298 6.62 27.25 -27.33
C VAL A 298 5.96 28.58 -26.96
N ASP A 299 6.68 29.70 -27.03
CA ASP A 299 6.14 31.02 -26.68
C ASP A 299 5.13 31.52 -27.74
N ASP A 300 5.37 31.23 -29.03
CA ASP A 300 4.40 31.49 -30.12
C ASP A 300 3.13 30.65 -29.94
N LEU A 301 3.27 29.36 -29.64
CA LEU A 301 2.15 28.45 -29.36
C LEU A 301 1.34 28.91 -28.14
N LEU A 302 2.00 29.43 -27.10
CA LEU A 302 1.35 29.96 -25.90
C LEU A 302 0.66 31.32 -26.13
N GLN A 303 1.13 32.11 -27.12
CA GLN A 303 0.49 33.36 -27.53
C GLN A 303 -0.71 33.13 -28.44
N THR A 304 -0.62 32.16 -29.36
CA THR A 304 -1.69 31.84 -30.31
C THR A 304 -2.80 31.00 -29.70
N ASP A 305 -2.48 30.08 -28.78
CA ASP A 305 -3.49 29.27 -28.11
C ASP A 305 -3.32 29.29 -26.57
N SER A 306 -4.29 29.93 -25.92
CA SER A 306 -4.39 29.94 -24.46
C SER A 306 -4.52 28.54 -23.83
N LYS A 307 -5.00 27.54 -24.59
CA LYS A 307 -5.14 26.14 -24.14
C LYS A 307 -3.88 25.31 -24.33
N ALA A 308 -2.96 25.72 -25.21
CA ALA A 308 -1.71 25.00 -25.45
C ALA A 308 -0.86 24.84 -24.19
N ARG A 309 -0.97 25.76 -23.23
CA ARG A 309 -0.32 25.62 -21.91
C ARG A 309 -0.79 24.37 -21.17
N ASP A 310 -2.10 24.13 -21.18
CA ASP A 310 -2.71 23.01 -20.47
C ASP A 310 -2.48 21.70 -21.22
N GLU A 311 -2.39 21.73 -22.55
CA GLU A 311 -2.03 20.56 -23.37
C GLU A 311 -0.54 20.19 -23.23
N LEU A 312 0.38 21.16 -23.32
CA LEU A 312 1.83 20.96 -23.16
C LEU A 312 2.22 20.51 -21.76
N THR A 313 1.47 20.93 -20.73
CA THR A 313 1.70 20.48 -19.35
C THR A 313 0.99 19.16 -19.03
N ALA A 314 0.34 18.53 -20.02
CA ALA A 314 -0.52 17.37 -19.85
C ALA A 314 -1.66 17.57 -18.83
N LYS A 315 -1.95 18.81 -18.45
CA LYS A 315 -3.05 19.18 -17.55
C LYS A 315 -4.41 18.96 -18.21
N ALA A 316 -4.50 19.06 -19.54
CA ALA A 316 -5.68 18.68 -20.31
C ALA A 316 -5.94 17.16 -20.31
N ALA A 317 -4.91 16.33 -20.13
CA ALA A 317 -5.04 14.89 -20.00
C ALA A 317 -5.39 14.45 -18.56
N ALA A 318 -5.26 15.35 -17.59
CA ALA A 318 -5.71 15.13 -16.23
C ALA A 318 -7.24 15.33 -16.16
N PRO A 319 -8.02 14.34 -15.68
CA PRO A 319 -9.45 14.53 -15.52
C PRO A 319 -9.72 15.67 -14.53
N SER A 320 -10.74 16.49 -14.81
CA SER A 320 -11.07 17.63 -13.95
C SER A 320 -11.42 17.14 -12.54
N SER A 321 -10.95 17.85 -11.50
CA SER A 321 -11.15 17.44 -10.11
C SER A 321 -12.63 17.27 -9.77
N GLY A 322 -13.50 18.13 -10.31
CA GLY A 322 -14.95 18.03 -10.14
C GLY A 322 -15.55 16.79 -10.81
N TYR A 323 -15.10 16.42 -12.02
CA TYR A 323 -15.54 15.20 -12.68
C TYR A 323 -15.06 13.95 -11.94
N VAL A 324 -13.81 13.94 -11.44
CA VAL A 324 -13.28 12.85 -10.62
C VAL A 324 -14.09 12.68 -9.35
N ILE A 325 -14.36 13.78 -8.62
CA ILE A 325 -15.17 13.75 -7.40
C ILE A 325 -16.60 13.27 -7.71
N GLY A 326 -17.24 13.83 -8.75
CA GLY A 326 -18.60 13.47 -9.13
C GLY A 326 -18.73 12.00 -9.54
N SER A 327 -17.85 11.51 -10.41
CA SER A 327 -17.83 10.10 -10.82
C SER A 327 -17.52 9.15 -9.65
N THR A 328 -16.63 9.55 -8.75
CA THR A 328 -16.30 8.83 -7.51
C THR A 328 -17.53 8.71 -6.59
N ILE A 329 -18.21 9.83 -6.33
CA ILE A 329 -19.40 9.86 -5.45
C ILE A 329 -20.54 9.08 -6.08
N THR A 330 -20.89 9.33 -7.34
CA THR A 330 -21.98 8.63 -8.02
C THR A 330 -21.69 7.14 -8.13
N GLY A 331 -20.46 6.76 -8.50
CA GLY A 331 -20.05 5.36 -8.57
C GLY A 331 -20.00 4.65 -7.21
N SER A 332 -19.61 5.38 -6.15
CA SER A 332 -19.65 4.88 -4.77
C SER A 332 -21.09 4.70 -4.30
N ALA A 333 -21.98 5.68 -4.53
CA ALA A 333 -23.39 5.61 -4.18
C ALA A 333 -24.11 4.45 -4.86
N ILE A 334 -23.88 4.24 -6.17
CA ILE A 334 -24.45 3.10 -6.90
C ILE A 334 -23.96 1.78 -6.30
N ARG A 335 -22.65 1.64 -6.02
CA ARG A 335 -22.11 0.44 -5.37
C ARG A 335 -22.69 0.23 -3.97
N PHE A 336 -22.83 1.30 -3.20
CA PHE A 336 -23.39 1.27 -1.85
C PHE A 336 -24.85 0.81 -1.85
N LEU A 337 -25.69 1.42 -2.70
CA LEU A 337 -27.08 1.03 -2.86
C LEU A 337 -27.22 -0.40 -3.39
N SER A 338 -26.35 -0.80 -4.32
CA SER A 338 -26.34 -2.17 -4.86
C SER A 338 -26.01 -3.18 -3.77
N VAL A 339 -24.99 -2.93 -2.94
CA VAL A 339 -24.61 -3.81 -1.83
C VAL A 339 -25.72 -3.89 -0.80
N ILE A 340 -26.36 -2.77 -0.44
CA ILE A 340 -27.49 -2.76 0.49
C ILE A 340 -28.68 -3.56 -0.07
N ALA A 341 -29.04 -3.33 -1.34
CA ALA A 341 -30.16 -4.02 -1.98
C ALA A 341 -29.89 -5.52 -2.08
N ILE A 342 -28.68 -5.90 -2.52
CA ILE A 342 -28.26 -7.29 -2.60
C ILE A 342 -28.27 -7.91 -1.20
N ALA A 343 -27.67 -7.27 -0.19
CA ALA A 343 -27.65 -7.77 1.19
C ALA A 343 -29.06 -8.00 1.74
N PHE A 344 -30.01 -7.08 1.50
CA PHE A 344 -31.40 -7.25 1.93
C PHE A 344 -32.09 -8.41 1.23
N VAL A 345 -31.98 -8.49 -0.11
CA VAL A 345 -32.57 -9.59 -0.90
C VAL A 345 -32.04 -10.94 -0.45
N LEU A 346 -30.74 -10.98 -0.15
CA LEU A 346 -30.03 -12.17 0.26
C LEU A 346 -30.38 -12.60 1.68
N MET A 347 -30.37 -11.67 2.64
CA MET A 347 -30.61 -12.00 4.04
C MET A 347 -32.08 -12.05 4.40
N SER A 348 -33.00 -11.65 3.52
CA SER A 348 -34.44 -11.81 3.76
C SER A 348 -34.91 -13.19 3.28
N PRO A 349 -35.26 -14.12 4.19
CA PRO A 349 -35.74 -15.43 3.80
C PRO A 349 -37.04 -15.31 2.98
N SER A 350 -37.93 -14.39 3.30
CA SER A 350 -39.17 -14.23 2.53
C SER A 350 -38.91 -13.87 1.07
N VAL A 351 -37.91 -13.03 0.78
CA VAL A 351 -37.54 -12.62 -0.59
C VAL A 351 -36.94 -13.79 -1.36
N LEU A 352 -36.01 -14.55 -0.76
CA LEU A 352 -35.42 -15.74 -1.40
C LEU A 352 -36.48 -16.80 -1.76
N ALA A 353 -37.45 -17.02 -0.87
CA ALA A 353 -38.53 -17.97 -1.13
C ALA A 353 -39.40 -17.58 -2.33
N ILE A 354 -39.57 -16.27 -2.57
CA ILE A 354 -40.32 -15.74 -3.72
C ILE A 354 -39.49 -15.87 -5.00
N ILE A 355 -38.19 -15.54 -4.97
CA ILE A 355 -37.33 -15.56 -6.16
C ILE A 355 -37.08 -16.99 -6.67
N ILE A 356 -36.87 -17.94 -5.76
CA ILE A 356 -36.54 -19.34 -6.08
C ILE A 356 -37.82 -20.20 -6.24
N ASP A 357 -38.99 -19.64 -5.90
CA ASP A 357 -40.27 -20.34 -5.82
C ASP A 357 -40.19 -21.67 -5.05
N LEU A 358 -39.69 -21.58 -3.81
CA LEU A 358 -39.45 -22.78 -2.99
C LEU A 358 -40.77 -23.54 -2.72
N PRO A 359 -40.76 -24.89 -2.82
CA PRO A 359 -41.92 -25.73 -2.49
C PRO A 359 -42.46 -25.46 -1.09
N ILE A 360 -43.78 -25.59 -0.93
CA ILE A 360 -44.49 -25.28 0.32
C ILE A 360 -43.91 -26.05 1.53
N GLY A 361 -43.40 -27.28 1.31
CA GLY A 361 -42.77 -28.08 2.36
C GLY A 361 -41.49 -27.46 2.93
N ILE A 362 -40.65 -26.88 2.07
CA ILE A 362 -39.42 -26.18 2.49
C ILE A 362 -39.77 -24.83 3.09
N ARG A 363 -40.70 -24.10 2.46
CA ARG A 363 -41.13 -22.76 2.89
C ARG A 363 -41.75 -22.75 4.31
N ARG A 364 -42.36 -23.85 4.73
CA ARG A 364 -42.94 -24.04 6.07
C ARG A 364 -42.04 -24.81 7.03
N SER A 365 -40.83 -25.18 6.62
CA SER A 365 -39.89 -25.87 7.51
C SER A 365 -39.34 -24.89 8.55
N MET A 366 -39.17 -25.38 9.78
CA MET A 366 -38.46 -24.65 10.85
C MET A 366 -36.98 -24.42 10.46
N GLU A 367 -36.41 -25.31 9.64
CA GLU A 367 -35.04 -25.21 9.12
C GLU A 367 -34.86 -24.01 8.20
N TYR A 368 -35.95 -23.44 7.66
CA TYR A 368 -35.87 -22.27 6.80
C TYR A 368 -35.44 -21.00 7.53
N LEU A 369 -35.76 -20.91 8.82
CA LEU A 369 -35.38 -19.78 9.69
C LEU A 369 -33.99 -19.97 10.30
N GLN A 370 -33.39 -21.15 10.14
CA GLN A 370 -32.08 -21.45 10.70
C GLN A 370 -30.96 -20.79 9.87
N PRO A 371 -29.95 -20.19 10.53
CA PRO A 371 -28.85 -19.51 9.84
C PRO A 371 -28.03 -20.44 8.94
N GLU A 372 -27.99 -21.75 9.24
CA GLU A 372 -27.33 -22.77 8.45
C GLU A 372 -27.91 -22.87 7.04
N MET A 373 -29.23 -22.80 6.92
CA MET A 373 -29.92 -22.87 5.63
C MET A 373 -29.71 -21.59 4.82
N MET A 374 -29.63 -20.43 5.50
CA MET A 374 -29.24 -19.17 4.86
C MET A 374 -27.80 -19.23 4.31
N LEU A 375 -26.84 -19.78 5.08
CA LEU A 375 -25.46 -19.96 4.63
C LEU A 375 -25.37 -20.91 3.43
N LEU A 376 -26.15 -21.99 3.43
CA LEU A 376 -26.19 -22.93 2.31
C LEU A 376 -26.77 -22.27 1.05
N LEU A 377 -27.80 -21.42 1.19
CA LEU A 377 -28.34 -20.60 0.10
C LEU A 377 -27.36 -19.52 -0.39
N PHE A 378 -26.43 -19.05 0.46
CA PHE A 378 -25.39 -18.12 0.04
C PHE A 378 -24.22 -18.74 -0.70
N LEU A 379 -23.95 -20.03 -0.49
CA LEU A 379 -22.80 -20.71 -1.10
C LEU A 379 -22.73 -20.54 -2.63
N PRO A 380 -23.82 -20.74 -3.41
CA PRO A 380 -23.79 -20.55 -4.86
C PRO A 380 -23.49 -19.11 -5.27
N LEU A 381 -23.95 -18.14 -4.47
CA LEU A 381 -23.79 -16.72 -4.77
C LEU A 381 -22.38 -16.24 -4.44
N VAL A 382 -21.80 -16.72 -3.33
CA VAL A 382 -20.40 -16.49 -2.99
C VAL A 382 -19.48 -17.10 -4.06
N LEU A 383 -19.81 -18.29 -4.57
CA LEU A 383 -19.08 -18.96 -5.65
C LEU A 383 -19.26 -18.26 -7.02
N LEU A 384 -20.27 -17.42 -7.18
CA LEU A 384 -20.48 -16.64 -8.40
C LEU A 384 -19.36 -15.59 -8.60
N PHE A 385 -18.81 -15.02 -7.53
CA PHE A 385 -17.69 -14.07 -7.61
C PHE A 385 -16.39 -14.68 -8.20
N PRO A 386 -15.84 -15.79 -7.65
CA PRO A 386 -14.65 -16.42 -8.25
C PRO A 386 -14.96 -16.98 -9.64
N PHE A 387 -16.19 -17.45 -9.90
CA PHE A 387 -16.60 -17.87 -11.23
C PHE A 387 -16.58 -16.70 -12.22
N ALA A 388 -17.20 -15.57 -11.90
CA ALA A 388 -17.18 -14.36 -12.72
C ALA A 388 -15.75 -13.83 -12.92
N ALA A 389 -14.93 -13.82 -11.88
CA ALA A 389 -13.52 -13.45 -11.98
C ALA A 389 -12.75 -14.39 -12.93
N MET A 390 -13.01 -15.70 -12.86
CA MET A 390 -12.42 -16.69 -13.77
C MET A 390 -12.85 -16.44 -15.22
N VAL A 391 -14.14 -16.16 -15.45
CA VAL A 391 -14.69 -15.83 -16.77
C VAL A 391 -14.06 -14.55 -17.33
N ILE A 392 -14.00 -13.47 -16.53
CA ILE A 392 -13.38 -12.20 -16.93
C ILE A 392 -11.89 -12.43 -17.26
N THR A 393 -11.17 -13.17 -16.44
CA THR A 393 -9.76 -13.49 -16.68
C THR A 393 -9.58 -14.30 -17.96
N TRP A 394 -10.48 -15.25 -18.22
CA TRP A 394 -10.47 -16.06 -19.43
C TRP A 394 -10.69 -15.21 -20.70
N PHE A 395 -11.65 -14.28 -20.67
CA PHE A 395 -11.87 -13.34 -21.78
C PHE A 395 -10.74 -12.32 -21.94
N SER A 396 -10.18 -11.80 -20.84
CA SER A 396 -9.05 -10.86 -20.88
C SER A 396 -7.80 -11.48 -21.51
N LYS A 397 -7.50 -12.75 -21.18
CA LYS A 397 -6.38 -13.48 -21.78
C LYS A 397 -6.55 -13.69 -23.29
N ARG A 398 -7.78 -13.86 -23.78
CA ARG A 398 -8.03 -13.96 -25.23
C ARG A 398 -7.75 -12.64 -25.96
N ALA A 399 -8.07 -11.51 -25.36
CA ALA A 399 -7.82 -10.19 -25.94
C ALA A 399 -6.32 -9.82 -26.00
N GLU A 400 -5.50 -10.33 -25.08
CA GLU A 400 -4.03 -10.14 -25.12
C GLU A 400 -3.37 -10.97 -26.23
N VAL A 401 -3.85 -12.20 -26.48
CA VAL A 401 -3.30 -13.07 -27.53
C VAL A 401 -3.49 -12.47 -28.93
N GLU A 402 -4.62 -11.81 -29.20
CA GLU A 402 -4.85 -11.10 -30.48
C GLU A 402 -3.90 -9.90 -30.69
N LYS A 403 -3.52 -9.20 -29.61
CA LYS A 403 -2.55 -8.09 -29.72
C LYS A 403 -1.15 -8.60 -30.00
N ASP A 404 -0.71 -9.69 -29.36
CA ASP A 404 0.63 -10.23 -29.57
C ASP A 404 0.85 -10.81 -30.98
N GLU A 405 -0.20 -11.26 -31.67
CA GLU A 405 -0.10 -11.64 -33.08
C GLU A 405 0.14 -10.42 -33.99
N SER A 406 -0.50 -9.28 -33.71
CA SER A 406 -0.23 -8.02 -34.43
C SER A 406 1.19 -7.47 -34.17
N THR A 407 1.76 -7.74 -32.99
CA THR A 407 3.11 -7.30 -32.63
C THR A 407 4.21 -8.10 -33.36
N LYS A 408 3.96 -9.36 -33.74
CA LYS A 408 4.92 -10.17 -34.49
C LYS A 408 5.13 -9.64 -35.92
N GLU A 409 4.07 -9.23 -36.61
CA GLU A 409 4.19 -8.56 -37.91
C GLU A 409 4.91 -7.22 -37.80
N GLU A 410 4.63 -6.43 -36.75
CA GLU A 410 5.37 -5.19 -36.49
C GLU A 410 6.86 -5.44 -36.20
N ASP A 411 7.20 -6.46 -35.44
CA ASP A 411 8.59 -6.79 -35.10
C ASP A 411 9.36 -7.36 -36.30
N GLU A 412 8.70 -8.09 -37.19
CA GLU A 412 9.27 -8.50 -38.48
C GLU A 412 9.50 -7.29 -39.39
N SER A 413 8.56 -6.34 -39.44
CA SER A 413 8.74 -5.08 -40.17
C SER A 413 9.90 -4.24 -39.61
N LYS A 414 10.06 -4.17 -38.28
CA LYS A 414 11.16 -3.47 -37.60
C LYS A 414 12.50 -4.15 -37.86
N LYS A 415 12.55 -5.49 -37.89
CA LYS A 415 13.75 -6.27 -38.26
C LYS A 415 14.13 -6.07 -39.73
N ALA A 416 13.15 -6.04 -40.64
CA ALA A 416 13.37 -5.75 -42.06
C ALA A 416 13.90 -4.32 -42.26
N ARG A 417 13.31 -3.34 -41.57
CA ARG A 417 13.73 -1.93 -41.60
C ARG A 417 15.14 -1.72 -41.04
N LYS A 418 15.50 -2.43 -39.96
CA LYS A 418 16.89 -2.46 -39.42
C LYS A 418 17.88 -3.08 -40.41
N LYS A 419 17.52 -4.17 -41.09
CA LYS A 419 18.37 -4.79 -42.13
C LYS A 419 18.57 -3.85 -43.32
N ASP A 420 17.54 -3.14 -43.78
CA ASP A 420 17.65 -2.18 -44.88
C ASP A 420 18.53 -0.98 -44.49
N LEU A 421 18.33 -0.42 -43.28
CA LEU A 421 19.18 0.66 -42.76
C LEU A 421 20.65 0.24 -42.62
N ALA A 422 20.93 -1.00 -42.19
CA ALA A 422 22.28 -1.53 -42.12
C ALA A 422 22.92 -1.70 -43.51
N ARG A 423 22.14 -2.10 -44.52
CA ARG A 423 22.58 -2.17 -45.91
C ARG A 423 22.92 -0.79 -46.46
N ARG A 424 22.03 0.20 -46.27
CA ARG A 424 22.28 1.60 -46.66
C ARG A 424 23.50 2.20 -45.97
N ARG A 425 23.74 1.90 -44.70
CA ARG A 425 24.97 2.33 -43.98
C ARG A 425 26.23 1.72 -44.58
N LYS A 426 26.21 0.43 -44.96
CA LYS A 426 27.35 -0.23 -45.62
C LYS A 426 27.61 0.34 -47.01
N GLU A 427 26.58 0.64 -47.78
CA GLU A 427 26.69 1.29 -49.10
C GLU A 427 27.24 2.71 -48.99
N ALA A 428 26.74 3.51 -48.03
CA ALA A 428 27.26 4.84 -47.74
C ALA A 428 28.74 4.82 -47.30
N ALA A 429 29.14 3.84 -46.48
CA ALA A 429 30.54 3.68 -46.07
C ALA A 429 31.45 3.28 -47.24
N LYS A 430 30.99 2.43 -48.16
CA LYS A 430 31.71 2.11 -49.40
C LYS A 430 31.86 3.34 -50.30
N ALA A 431 30.79 4.13 -50.47
CA ALA A 431 30.82 5.38 -51.21
C ALA A 431 31.81 6.39 -50.61
N ARG A 432 31.88 6.49 -49.28
CA ARG A 432 32.89 7.33 -48.58
C ARG A 432 34.32 6.88 -48.89
N LYS A 433 34.61 5.57 -48.81
CA LYS A 433 35.95 5.03 -49.15
C LYS A 433 36.34 5.26 -50.61
N VAL A 434 35.38 5.22 -51.54
CA VAL A 434 35.62 5.53 -52.96
C VAL A 434 35.95 7.01 -53.14
N ARG A 435 35.21 7.92 -52.50
CA ARG A 435 35.48 9.37 -52.52
C ARG A 435 36.81 9.74 -51.88
N GLU A 436 37.21 9.03 -50.83
CA GLU A 436 38.49 9.24 -50.18
C GLU A 436 39.67 8.76 -51.06
N ARG A 437 39.49 7.64 -51.76
CA ARG A 437 40.46 7.17 -52.77
C ARG A 437 40.56 8.10 -53.97
N SER A 438 39.46 8.70 -54.43
CA SER A 438 39.50 9.70 -55.51
C SER A 438 40.17 11.01 -55.06
N ARG A 439 39.99 11.43 -53.80
CA ARG A 439 40.72 12.58 -53.22
C ARG A 439 42.22 12.30 -53.09
N ARG A 440 42.62 11.12 -52.61
CA ARG A 440 44.04 10.72 -52.53
C ARG A 440 44.70 10.57 -53.90
N LYS A 441 43.95 10.19 -54.94
CA LYS A 441 44.45 10.18 -56.33
C LYS A 441 44.62 11.59 -56.90
N ARG A 442 43.71 12.53 -56.59
CA ARG A 442 43.86 13.96 -56.97
C ARG A 442 45.00 14.66 -56.24
N ALA A 443 45.28 14.30 -54.98
CA ALA A 443 46.40 14.85 -54.22
C ALA A 443 47.79 14.37 -54.67
N ARG A 444 47.88 13.47 -55.67
CA ARG A 444 49.15 12.92 -56.20
C ARG A 444 49.45 13.32 -57.64
N SER A 445 48.56 14.05 -58.31
CA SER A 445 48.82 14.65 -59.62
C SER A 445 49.04 16.15 -59.45
N GLU A 446 50.30 16.55 -59.57
CA GLU A 446 50.80 17.88 -59.90
C GLU A 446 50.25 19.07 -59.09
N VAL A 447 51.04 19.43 -58.08
CA VAL A 447 51.07 20.77 -57.49
C VAL A 447 51.70 21.70 -58.52
N GLU A 448 50.89 22.28 -59.41
CA GLU A 448 51.15 23.65 -59.86
C GLU A 448 50.61 24.56 -58.76
N VAL A 449 51.54 25.20 -58.05
CA VAL A 449 51.23 26.22 -57.04
C VAL A 449 50.61 27.39 -57.79
N ASP A 450 49.31 27.60 -57.60
CA ASP A 450 48.59 28.76 -58.10
C ASP A 450 49.17 30.04 -57.46
N GLU A 451 49.49 31.04 -58.28
CA GLU A 451 50.19 32.27 -57.89
C GLU A 451 49.42 33.09 -56.85
N TRP A 452 48.13 32.78 -56.64
CA TRP A 452 47.24 33.42 -55.68
C TRP A 452 47.48 33.01 -54.23
N ASP A 453 47.95 31.78 -53.95
CA ASP A 453 48.26 31.36 -52.58
C ASP A 453 49.54 32.03 -52.04
N LYS A 454 50.48 32.36 -52.94
CA LYS A 454 51.72 33.08 -52.59
C LYS A 454 51.46 34.55 -52.23
N ALA A 455 50.45 35.17 -52.83
CA ALA A 455 50.04 36.55 -52.52
C ALA A 455 49.31 36.67 -51.18
N LEU A 456 48.66 35.59 -50.71
CA LEU A 456 47.99 35.53 -49.41
C LEU A 456 48.98 35.31 -48.26
N GLU A 457 50.06 34.55 -48.44
CA GLU A 457 51.08 34.38 -47.39
C GLU A 457 51.89 35.66 -47.11
N ASP A 458 52.12 36.50 -48.12
CA ASP A 458 52.82 37.79 -47.96
C ASP A 458 51.95 38.88 -47.31
N THR A 459 50.62 38.76 -47.33
CA THR A 459 49.70 39.72 -46.68
C THR A 459 49.46 39.44 -45.19
N TYR A 460 49.66 38.20 -44.72
CA TYR A 460 49.48 37.82 -43.31
C TYR A 460 50.79 37.72 -42.51
N ARG A 461 51.93 38.03 -43.13
CA ARG A 461 53.22 38.21 -42.43
C ARG A 461 53.51 39.69 -42.19
N LYS A 462 52.73 40.33 -41.32
CA LYS A 462 53.16 41.46 -40.50
C LYS A 462 52.29 41.60 -39.26
#